data_AF-A0A3B9RZA6-F1
#
_entry.id   AF-A0A3B9RZA6-F1
#
_cell.length_a   1.000
_cell.length_b   1.000
_cell.length_c   1.000
_cell.angle_alpha   90.00
_cell.angle_beta   90.00
_cell.angle_gamma   90.00
#
_symmetry.space_group_name_H-M   'P 1'
#
loop_
_entity.id
_entity.type
_entity.pdbx_description
1 polymer ?
#
loop_
_entity_poly.entity_id
_entity_poly.type
_entity_poly.pdbx_seq_one_letter_code
_entity_poly.pdbx_strand_id
1 'polypeptide(L)'
;GLYLFHNIKRTLEKGTGPYLYLPKLENHLEARLWDEVFAFAENELGVNYGTIKATVLLETILASFEIEEILYELRGHMAGINAGRWDYMFSVIKKFRHMPDFIWPDRSQVTMTVPLMRAYTELLVQTCHKRGAHAIGGMAAFIPSRRDEEVNRVAMEKVQQDKEREAQDGFDGSWVAHPDLVPVCTEVFSKAFEEGHVNQKHRMREDVQISAEMLLEFQIPGGKITESGLRNNVSVGIQYIAAWLGGTGAVAIFNLMEDAATAEISRSQIWQWCRHPQGKLEDGRKITNELVLNIIPEELAKIRESYGGSYNEEKMKQATDLFISLVSEEAFEEFLTIRAYDQLD
;
A
#
# COMPACT_ATOMS: atom_id res chain seq x y z
N GLY A 1 18.97 -5.05 -12.25
CA GLY A 1 19.74 -5.58 -13.39
C GLY A 1 19.42 -4.88 -14.70
N LEU A 2 18.46 -5.41 -15.48
CA LEU A 2 18.17 -4.96 -16.85
C LEU A 2 17.93 -3.45 -17.00
N TYR A 3 17.10 -2.87 -16.13
CA TYR A 3 16.81 -1.43 -16.15
C TYR A 3 18.09 -0.59 -16.06
N LEU A 4 18.97 -0.89 -15.10
CA LEU A 4 20.22 -0.16 -14.90
C LEU A 4 21.17 -0.34 -16.10
N PHE A 5 21.40 -1.59 -16.52
CA PHE A 5 22.32 -1.93 -17.61
C PHE A 5 21.97 -1.18 -18.91
N HIS A 6 20.69 -1.13 -19.27
CA HIS A 6 20.26 -0.50 -20.52
C HIS A 6 20.12 1.02 -20.44
N ASN A 7 19.90 1.61 -19.26
CA ASN A 7 19.46 3.00 -19.17
C ASN A 7 20.43 3.94 -18.46
N ILE A 8 21.34 3.47 -17.60
CA ILE A 8 22.12 4.35 -16.71
C ILE A 8 22.93 5.41 -17.47
N LYS A 9 23.63 5.02 -18.54
CA LYS A 9 24.43 5.97 -19.34
C LYS A 9 23.52 6.97 -20.06
N ARG A 10 22.40 6.49 -20.61
CA ARG A 10 21.42 7.31 -21.33
C ARG A 10 20.71 8.32 -20.44
N THR A 11 20.40 7.96 -19.19
CA THR A 11 19.81 8.90 -18.22
C THR A 11 20.80 10.01 -17.88
N LEU A 12 22.08 9.67 -17.69
CA LEU A 12 23.12 10.65 -17.38
C LEU A 12 23.40 11.62 -18.53
N GLU A 13 23.44 11.13 -19.78
CA GLU A 13 23.57 11.96 -20.98
C GLU A 13 22.46 13.02 -21.11
N LYS A 14 21.28 12.75 -20.52
CA LYS A 14 20.14 13.67 -20.49
C LYS A 14 20.13 14.57 -19.26
N GLY A 15 21.14 14.51 -18.39
CA GLY A 15 21.19 15.30 -17.16
C GLY A 15 20.23 14.83 -16.05
N THR A 16 19.84 13.55 -16.08
CA THR A 16 19.05 12.91 -15.02
C THR A 16 19.75 11.62 -14.55
N GLY A 17 19.12 10.80 -13.71
CA GLY A 17 19.71 9.58 -13.15
C GLY A 17 18.80 8.35 -13.27
N PRO A 18 19.32 7.16 -12.99
CA PRO A 18 18.52 5.95 -12.83
C PRO A 18 17.85 5.95 -11.45
N TYR A 19 16.52 5.91 -11.44
CA TYR A 19 15.71 6.02 -10.22
C TYR A 19 14.92 4.75 -9.97
N LEU A 20 14.92 4.26 -8.73
CA LEU A 20 14.21 3.05 -8.32
C LEU A 20 13.29 3.30 -7.14
N TYR A 21 12.22 2.52 -7.06
CA TYR A 21 11.42 2.36 -5.85
C TYR A 21 11.69 0.98 -5.26
N LEU A 22 11.92 0.91 -3.95
CA LEU A 22 12.23 -0.32 -3.23
C LEU A 22 11.04 -0.70 -2.34
N PRO A 23 10.25 -1.73 -2.72
CA PRO A 23 9.08 -2.14 -1.96
C PRO A 23 9.41 -3.13 -0.84
N LYS A 24 8.54 -3.20 0.17
CA LYS A 24 8.44 -4.28 1.17
C LYS A 24 9.71 -4.61 1.97
N LEU A 25 10.61 -3.64 2.15
CA LEU A 25 11.72 -3.83 3.09
C LEU A 25 11.16 -4.02 4.51
N GLU A 26 11.72 -4.96 5.27
CA GLU A 26 11.34 -5.21 6.67
C GLU A 26 12.39 -4.70 7.68
N ASN A 27 13.63 -4.44 7.26
CA ASN A 27 14.72 -3.98 8.14
C ASN A 27 15.85 -3.25 7.38
N HIS A 28 16.76 -2.64 8.12
CA HIS A 28 17.92 -1.91 7.60
C HIS A 28 18.98 -2.81 6.94
N LEU A 29 19.08 -4.10 7.29
CA LEU A 29 20.04 -5.00 6.63
C LEU A 29 19.63 -5.29 5.18
N GLU A 30 18.33 -5.33 4.89
CA GLU A 30 17.83 -5.36 3.51
C GLU A 30 18.15 -4.06 2.77
N ALA A 31 18.09 -2.92 3.45
CA ALA A 31 18.54 -1.64 2.88
C ALA A 31 20.06 -1.65 2.58
N ARG A 32 20.88 -2.24 3.46
CA ARG A 32 22.32 -2.45 3.23
C ARG A 32 22.57 -3.34 2.02
N LEU A 33 21.84 -4.44 1.89
CA LEU A 33 21.92 -5.32 0.71
C LEU A 33 21.65 -4.52 -0.58
N TRP A 34 20.67 -3.62 -0.58
CA TRP A 34 20.41 -2.75 -1.72
C TRP A 34 21.56 -1.78 -2.00
N ASP A 35 22.17 -1.17 -0.97
CA ASP A 35 23.35 -0.31 -1.15
C ASP A 35 24.51 -1.08 -1.78
N GLU A 36 24.77 -2.32 -1.33
CA GLU A 36 25.80 -3.20 -1.90
C GLU A 36 25.51 -3.55 -3.36
N VAL A 37 24.25 -3.87 -3.70
CA VAL A 37 23.81 -4.13 -5.08
C VAL A 37 23.98 -2.91 -5.97
N PHE A 38 23.66 -1.70 -5.47
CA PHE A 38 23.84 -0.46 -6.22
C PHE A 38 25.32 -0.13 -6.42
N ALA A 39 26.12 -0.19 -5.37
CA ALA A 39 27.56 0.04 -5.44
C ALA A 39 28.24 -0.92 -6.43
N PHE A 40 27.87 -2.20 -6.40
CA PHE A 40 28.32 -3.19 -7.37
C PHE A 40 27.92 -2.80 -8.80
N ALA A 41 26.63 -2.50 -9.02
CA ALA A 41 26.14 -2.14 -10.35
C ALA A 41 26.80 -0.86 -10.90
N GLU A 42 27.04 0.15 -10.06
CA GLU A 42 27.71 1.39 -10.46
C GLU A 42 29.16 1.14 -10.86
N ASN A 43 29.88 0.33 -10.07
CA ASN A 43 31.24 -0.09 -10.39
C ASN A 43 31.30 -0.85 -11.73
N GLU A 44 30.43 -1.85 -11.91
CA GLU A 44 30.38 -2.66 -13.14
C GLU A 44 29.99 -1.83 -14.38
N LEU A 45 29.10 -0.85 -14.21
CA LEU A 45 28.63 0.00 -15.32
C LEU A 45 29.54 1.21 -15.57
N GLY A 46 30.57 1.39 -14.74
CA GLY A 46 31.59 2.44 -14.85
C GLY A 46 31.05 3.83 -14.57
N VAL A 47 30.20 3.97 -13.54
CA VAL A 47 29.68 5.26 -13.06
C VAL A 47 30.08 5.51 -11.61
N ASN A 48 29.91 6.75 -11.14
CA ASN A 48 30.31 7.14 -9.78
C ASN A 48 29.37 6.54 -8.72
N TYR A 49 29.91 6.29 -7.52
CA TYR A 49 29.08 5.89 -6.37
C TYR A 49 27.98 6.90 -6.08
N GLY A 50 26.75 6.43 -5.82
CA GLY A 50 25.61 7.30 -5.50
C GLY A 50 24.96 7.96 -6.73
N THR A 51 25.27 7.47 -7.93
CA THR A 51 24.58 7.80 -9.19
C THR A 51 23.14 7.29 -9.19
N ILE A 52 22.94 6.07 -8.70
CA ILE A 52 21.63 5.46 -8.51
C ILE A 52 20.92 6.16 -7.37
N LYS A 53 19.65 6.51 -7.56
CA LYS A 53 18.80 7.00 -6.48
C LYS A 53 17.59 6.12 -6.25
N ALA A 54 17.27 5.88 -4.99
CA ALA A 54 16.20 5.00 -4.56
C ALA A 54 15.26 5.69 -3.57
N THR A 55 13.98 5.48 -3.75
CA THR A 55 12.94 5.82 -2.77
C THR A 55 12.41 4.52 -2.15
N VAL A 56 12.41 4.41 -0.83
CA VAL A 56 11.93 3.21 -0.12
C VAL A 56 10.45 3.35 0.19
N LEU A 57 9.64 2.32 -0.05
CA LEU A 57 8.26 2.28 0.46
C LEU A 57 8.30 1.79 1.91
N LEU A 58 7.90 2.65 2.86
CA LEU A 58 7.76 2.27 4.26
C LEU A 58 6.41 1.58 4.47
N GLU A 59 6.28 0.39 3.90
CA GLU A 59 5.01 -0.32 3.82
C GLU A 59 5.01 -1.63 4.60
N THR A 60 5.95 -1.79 5.53
CA THR A 60 5.96 -2.88 6.51
C THR A 60 6.06 -2.31 7.92
N ILE A 61 5.38 -2.95 8.86
CA ILE A 61 5.35 -2.47 10.26
C ILE A 61 6.73 -2.51 10.91
N LEU A 62 7.55 -3.52 10.60
CA LEU A 62 8.89 -3.66 11.17
C LEU A 62 9.82 -2.53 10.71
N ALA A 63 9.75 -2.15 9.43
CA ALA A 63 10.57 -1.05 8.92
C ALA A 63 10.25 0.30 9.57
N SER A 64 9.05 0.50 10.12
CA SER A 64 8.71 1.74 10.86
C SER A 64 9.53 1.94 12.13
N PHE A 65 10.10 0.87 12.68
CA PHE A 65 11.00 0.93 13.84
C PHE A 65 12.46 1.17 13.44
N GLU A 66 12.77 1.15 12.14
CA GLU A 66 14.14 1.20 11.61
C GLU A 66 14.30 2.26 10.50
N ILE A 67 13.45 3.29 10.47
CA ILE A 67 13.46 4.32 9.42
C ILE A 67 14.82 5.02 9.36
N GLU A 68 15.40 5.34 10.51
CA GLU A 68 16.66 6.08 10.60
C GLU A 68 17.85 5.22 10.14
N GLU A 69 17.83 3.93 10.49
CA GLU A 69 18.80 2.93 10.07
C GLU A 69 18.70 2.63 8.56
N ILE A 70 17.49 2.52 8.01
CA ILE A 70 17.27 2.36 6.56
C ILE A 70 17.84 3.57 5.80
N LEU A 71 17.57 4.79 6.27
CA LEU A 71 18.15 6.01 5.69
C LEU A 71 19.67 6.01 5.79
N TYR A 72 20.23 5.51 6.89
CA TYR A 72 21.68 5.43 7.08
C TYR A 72 22.33 4.43 6.14
N GLU A 73 21.80 3.21 6.04
CA GLU A 73 22.37 2.15 5.19
C GLU A 73 22.34 2.55 3.71
N LEU A 74 21.28 3.25 3.27
CA LEU A 74 21.15 3.74 1.88
C LEU A 74 21.66 5.17 1.67
N ARG A 75 22.36 5.80 2.62
CA ARG A 75 22.73 7.24 2.56
C ARG A 75 23.41 7.71 1.27
N GLY A 76 24.11 6.83 0.55
CA GLY A 76 24.72 7.14 -0.75
C GLY A 76 23.71 7.21 -1.90
N HIS A 77 22.63 6.43 -1.81
CA HIS A 77 21.64 6.23 -2.86
C HIS A 77 20.22 6.72 -2.49
N MET A 78 19.97 7.14 -1.26
CA MET A 78 18.64 7.50 -0.78
C MET A 78 18.14 8.81 -1.40
N ALA A 79 16.90 8.80 -1.88
CA ALA A 79 16.16 9.99 -2.33
C ALA A 79 15.00 10.35 -1.39
N GLY A 80 14.38 9.37 -0.75
CA GLY A 80 13.22 9.57 0.10
C GLY A 80 12.55 8.28 0.56
N ILE A 81 11.48 8.44 1.32
CA ILE A 81 10.63 7.36 1.79
C ILE A 81 9.18 7.68 1.45
N ASN A 82 8.42 6.68 1.01
CA ASN A 82 7.01 6.77 0.70
C ASN A 82 6.14 6.09 1.76
N ALA A 83 5.01 6.71 2.09
CA ALA A 83 4.02 6.13 2.99
C ALA A 83 3.05 5.20 2.24
N GLY A 84 3.00 3.92 2.63
CA GLY A 84 1.96 2.96 2.21
C GLY A 84 0.77 2.90 3.17
N ARG A 85 -0.38 2.38 2.68
CA ARG A 85 -1.56 2.05 3.49
C ARG A 85 -1.86 0.55 3.48
N TRP A 86 -2.20 -0.01 2.32
CA TRP A 86 -2.68 -1.40 2.24
C TRP A 86 -1.60 -2.42 2.60
N ASP A 87 -0.40 -2.29 2.04
CA ASP A 87 0.73 -3.15 2.40
C ASP A 87 1.13 -2.99 3.87
N TYR A 88 1.07 -1.76 4.41
CA TYR A 88 1.37 -1.52 5.81
C TYR A 88 0.38 -2.25 6.73
N MET A 89 -0.91 -2.09 6.48
CA MET A 89 -1.96 -2.79 7.21
C MET A 89 -1.84 -4.31 7.05
N PHE A 90 -1.58 -4.79 5.84
CA PHE A 90 -1.35 -6.20 5.57
C PHE A 90 -0.17 -6.72 6.40
N SER A 91 0.94 -5.99 6.44
CA SER A 91 2.12 -6.31 7.24
C SER A 91 1.80 -6.38 8.74
N VAL A 92 1.00 -5.45 9.28
CA VAL A 92 0.55 -5.50 10.67
C VAL A 92 -0.25 -6.77 10.94
N ILE A 93 -1.27 -7.08 10.11
CA ILE A 93 -2.01 -8.34 10.26
C ILE A 93 -1.07 -9.54 10.21
N LYS A 94 -0.19 -9.57 9.21
CA LYS A 94 0.78 -10.66 9.02
C LYS A 94 1.65 -10.86 10.26
N LYS A 95 2.28 -9.82 10.81
CA LYS A 95 3.24 -9.94 11.92
C LYS A 95 2.55 -10.15 13.28
N PHE A 96 1.38 -9.58 13.49
CA PHE A 96 0.69 -9.58 14.78
C PHE A 96 -0.52 -10.53 14.84
N ARG A 97 -0.80 -11.32 13.79
CA ARG A 97 -1.92 -12.28 13.70
C ARG A 97 -2.13 -13.20 14.91
N HIS A 98 -1.10 -13.48 15.70
CA HIS A 98 -1.17 -14.35 16.88
C HIS A 98 -1.40 -13.59 18.19
N MET A 99 -1.45 -12.26 18.17
CA MET A 99 -1.79 -11.47 19.34
C MET A 99 -3.29 -11.58 19.64
N PRO A 100 -3.68 -12.04 20.85
CA PRO A 100 -5.08 -12.33 21.18
C PRO A 100 -5.95 -11.07 21.34
N ASP A 101 -5.33 -9.91 21.55
CA ASP A 101 -6.03 -8.63 21.72
C ASP A 101 -6.00 -7.76 20.45
N PHE A 102 -5.49 -8.32 19.34
CA PHE A 102 -5.36 -7.60 18.07
C PHE A 102 -6.35 -8.15 17.02
N ILE A 103 -7.34 -7.32 16.73
CA ILE A 103 -8.26 -7.48 15.60
C ILE A 103 -8.59 -6.12 15.04
N TRP A 104 -8.66 -6.03 13.71
CA TRP A 104 -9.09 -4.80 13.05
C TRP A 104 -10.52 -4.86 12.53
N PRO A 105 -11.21 -3.69 12.48
CA PRO A 105 -12.49 -3.55 11.81
C PRO A 105 -12.32 -3.66 10.28
N ASP A 106 -13.37 -3.37 9.53
CA ASP A 106 -13.28 -3.27 8.07
C ASP A 106 -12.09 -2.38 7.64
N ARG A 107 -11.31 -2.81 6.65
CA ARG A 107 -10.10 -2.09 6.19
C ARG A 107 -10.37 -0.64 5.79
N SER A 108 -11.59 -0.33 5.34
CA SER A 108 -12.00 1.03 5.00
C SER A 108 -11.96 1.98 6.20
N GLN A 109 -12.20 1.47 7.40
CA GLN A 109 -12.23 2.22 8.67
C GLN A 109 -10.82 2.44 9.25
N VAL A 110 -9.83 1.67 8.82
CA VAL A 110 -8.41 1.88 9.19
C VAL A 110 -7.80 2.93 8.26
N THR A 111 -8.17 4.19 8.49
CA THR A 111 -7.75 5.35 7.67
C THR A 111 -6.36 5.85 8.07
N MET A 112 -5.77 6.78 7.31
CA MET A 112 -4.47 7.39 7.66
C MET A 112 -4.50 8.25 8.94
N THR A 113 -5.67 8.47 9.54
CA THR A 113 -5.86 9.31 10.73
C THR A 113 -6.07 8.53 12.02
N VAL A 114 -6.13 7.19 11.95
CA VAL A 114 -6.22 6.35 13.15
C VAL A 114 -4.86 6.34 13.89
N PRO A 115 -4.83 6.06 15.21
CA PRO A 115 -3.66 6.33 16.05
C PRO A 115 -2.33 5.82 15.49
N LEU A 116 -2.22 4.52 15.19
CA LEU A 116 -1.02 3.94 14.60
C LEU A 116 -0.64 4.56 13.25
N MET A 117 -1.60 4.77 12.34
CA MET A 117 -1.29 5.31 11.02
C MET A 117 -0.80 6.76 11.12
N ARG A 118 -1.38 7.53 12.05
CA ARG A 118 -0.95 8.90 12.34
C ARG A 118 0.50 8.91 12.86
N ALA A 119 0.77 8.12 13.90
CA ALA A 119 2.11 8.00 14.48
C ALA A 119 3.17 7.60 13.44
N TYR A 120 2.86 6.59 12.62
CA TYR A 120 3.72 6.12 11.54
C TYR A 120 4.03 7.22 10.51
N THR A 121 3.02 7.95 10.02
CA THR A 121 3.23 9.01 9.02
C THR A 121 3.98 10.23 9.58
N GLU A 122 3.70 10.63 10.81
CA GLU A 122 4.41 11.74 11.45
C GLU A 122 5.88 11.41 11.70
N LEU A 123 6.16 10.19 12.19
CA LEU A 123 7.53 9.71 12.37
C LEU A 123 8.29 9.64 11.04
N LEU A 124 7.64 9.15 9.98
CA LEU A 124 8.23 9.09 8.63
C LEU A 124 8.68 10.48 8.18
N VAL A 125 7.78 11.48 8.24
CA VAL A 125 8.09 12.87 7.80
C VAL A 125 9.24 13.44 8.63
N GLN A 126 9.15 13.37 9.96
CA GLN A 126 10.16 13.88 10.86
C GLN A 126 11.54 13.27 10.57
N THR A 127 11.63 11.95 10.48
CA THR A 127 12.91 11.25 10.29
C THR A 127 13.49 11.50 8.90
N CYS A 128 12.67 11.57 7.84
CA CYS A 128 13.14 11.91 6.49
C CYS A 128 13.76 13.31 6.46
N HIS A 129 13.06 14.31 7.00
CA HIS A 129 13.50 15.69 6.99
C HIS A 129 14.76 15.89 7.84
N LYS A 130 14.83 15.25 9.02
CA LYS A 130 16.02 15.19 9.87
C LYS A 130 17.27 14.69 9.11
N ARG A 131 17.09 13.85 8.09
CA ARG A 131 18.16 13.29 7.26
C ARG A 131 18.26 13.92 5.86
N GLY A 132 17.49 14.95 5.56
CA GLY A 132 17.49 15.65 4.27
C GLY A 132 16.90 14.84 3.10
N ALA A 133 16.21 13.73 3.40
CA ALA A 133 15.50 12.88 2.44
C ALA A 133 14.05 13.36 2.25
N HIS A 134 13.43 13.00 1.12
CA HIS A 134 12.03 13.35 0.91
C HIS A 134 11.07 12.40 1.65
N ALA A 135 9.97 12.94 2.17
CA ALA A 135 8.82 12.18 2.64
C ALA A 135 7.70 12.27 1.61
N ILE A 136 7.25 11.14 1.05
CA ILE A 136 6.20 11.08 0.03
C ILE A 136 4.92 10.46 0.60
N GLY A 137 3.79 11.14 0.42
CA GLY A 137 2.47 10.74 0.88
C GLY A 137 1.90 9.52 0.12
N GLY A 138 0.72 9.07 0.54
CA GLY A 138 0.12 7.82 0.08
C GLY A 138 -0.62 7.93 -1.25
N MET A 139 -1.13 6.79 -1.71
CA MET A 139 -1.88 6.68 -2.97
C MET A 139 -3.31 7.24 -2.87
N ALA A 140 -3.71 8.05 -3.85
CA ALA A 140 -5.12 8.26 -4.21
C ALA A 140 -5.46 7.40 -5.45
N ALA A 141 -6.19 6.31 -5.22
CA ALA A 141 -6.44 5.27 -6.23
C ALA A 141 -7.70 5.50 -7.08
N PHE A 142 -8.45 6.58 -6.85
CA PHE A 142 -9.74 6.78 -7.51
C PHE A 142 -9.62 6.94 -9.03
N ILE A 143 -10.49 6.25 -9.76
CA ILE A 143 -10.67 6.34 -11.21
C ILE A 143 -11.97 7.11 -11.48
N PRO A 144 -11.89 8.34 -12.00
CA PRO A 144 -13.07 9.12 -12.31
C PRO A 144 -14.06 8.39 -13.22
N SER A 145 -15.31 8.35 -12.79
CA SER A 145 -16.43 7.83 -13.56
C SER A 145 -16.75 8.75 -14.74
N ARG A 146 -16.92 8.20 -15.94
CA ARG A 146 -17.40 8.96 -17.10
C ARG A 146 -18.93 9.08 -17.15
N ARG A 147 -19.64 8.42 -16.22
CA ARG A 147 -21.11 8.28 -16.24
C ARG A 147 -21.78 8.88 -15.00
N ASP A 148 -21.01 9.14 -13.94
CA ASP A 148 -21.53 9.56 -12.64
C ASP A 148 -20.71 10.74 -12.11
N GLU A 149 -21.25 11.95 -12.28
CA GLU A 149 -20.61 13.18 -11.83
C GLU A 149 -20.62 13.32 -10.30
N GLU A 150 -21.62 12.76 -9.61
CA GLU A 150 -21.72 12.87 -8.15
C GLU A 150 -20.69 11.99 -7.45
N VAL A 151 -20.48 10.77 -7.95
CA VAL A 151 -19.37 9.90 -7.49
C VAL A 151 -18.03 10.61 -7.67
N ASN A 152 -17.81 11.30 -8.79
CA ASN A 152 -16.60 12.08 -9.01
C ASN A 152 -16.48 13.22 -8.01
N ARG A 153 -17.56 13.98 -7.77
CA ARG A 153 -17.54 15.12 -6.85
C ARG A 153 -17.14 14.67 -5.45
N VAL A 154 -17.79 13.64 -4.91
CA VAL A 154 -17.51 13.09 -3.58
C VAL A 154 -16.09 12.55 -3.49
N ALA A 155 -15.64 11.80 -4.50
CA ALA A 155 -14.29 11.23 -4.49
C ALA A 155 -13.20 12.30 -4.62
N MET A 156 -13.39 13.31 -5.47
CA MET A 156 -12.44 14.42 -5.63
C MET A 156 -12.32 15.25 -4.37
N GLU A 157 -13.44 15.55 -3.71
CA GLU A 157 -13.45 16.24 -2.41
C GLU A 157 -12.67 15.43 -1.35
N LYS A 158 -12.85 14.12 -1.33
CA LYS A 158 -12.10 13.24 -0.42
C LYS A 158 -10.60 13.20 -0.75
N VAL A 159 -10.24 13.10 -2.03
CA VAL A 159 -8.84 13.15 -2.49
C VAL A 159 -8.20 14.47 -2.08
N GLN A 160 -8.87 15.60 -2.32
CA GLN A 160 -8.37 16.92 -1.95
C GLN A 160 -8.12 17.00 -0.44
N GLN A 161 -9.09 16.63 0.41
CA GLN A 161 -8.94 16.63 1.87
C GLN A 161 -7.77 15.76 2.34
N ASP A 162 -7.62 14.58 1.73
CA ASP A 162 -6.53 13.67 2.10
C ASP A 162 -5.16 14.22 1.69
N LYS A 163 -5.04 14.88 0.52
CA LYS A 163 -3.79 15.53 0.09
C LYS A 163 -3.50 16.80 0.88
N GLU A 164 -4.51 17.58 1.26
CA GLU A 164 -4.34 18.78 2.09
C GLU A 164 -3.78 18.41 3.46
N ARG A 165 -4.27 17.32 4.06
CA ARG A 165 -3.71 16.77 5.29
C ARG A 165 -2.24 16.37 5.12
N GLU A 166 -1.91 15.60 4.08
CA GLU A 166 -0.52 15.20 3.82
C GLU A 166 0.41 16.42 3.65
N ALA A 167 -0.03 17.42 2.88
CA ALA A 167 0.74 18.63 2.69
C ALA A 167 0.90 19.42 4.00
N GLN A 168 -0.14 19.52 4.82
CA GLN A 168 -0.08 20.14 6.15
C GLN A 168 0.87 19.40 7.10
N ASP A 169 0.91 18.07 7.05
CA ASP A 169 1.79 17.24 7.87
C ASP A 169 3.28 17.37 7.51
N GLY A 170 3.57 17.92 6.32
CA GLY A 170 4.93 18.20 5.87
C GLY A 170 5.42 17.28 4.76
N PHE A 171 4.59 16.44 4.15
CA PHE A 171 5.03 15.62 3.02
C PHE A 171 5.53 16.48 1.84
N ASP A 172 6.56 16.01 1.13
CA ASP A 172 7.16 16.70 -0.03
C ASP A 172 6.44 16.44 -1.35
N GLY A 173 5.52 15.48 -1.36
CA GLY A 173 4.76 15.08 -2.54
C GLY A 173 3.81 13.94 -2.19
N SER A 174 3.09 13.43 -3.19
CA SER A 174 2.11 12.36 -2.98
C SER A 174 1.83 11.54 -4.25
N TRP A 175 1.12 10.43 -4.11
CA TRP A 175 0.79 9.51 -5.20
C TRP A 175 -0.67 9.63 -5.66
N VAL A 176 -0.85 9.48 -6.97
CA VAL A 176 -2.15 9.33 -7.64
C VAL A 176 -2.08 8.20 -8.66
N ALA A 177 -3.15 7.42 -8.81
CA ALA A 177 -3.19 6.29 -9.74
C ALA A 177 -3.75 6.66 -11.12
N HIS A 178 -4.35 7.85 -11.26
CA HIS A 178 -5.01 8.29 -12.48
C HIS A 178 -4.59 9.72 -12.87
N PRO A 179 -4.31 10.01 -14.16
CA PRO A 179 -3.89 11.33 -14.63
C PRO A 179 -4.84 12.48 -14.24
N ASP A 180 -6.14 12.23 -14.26
CA ASP A 180 -7.16 13.23 -13.90
C ASP A 180 -7.05 13.73 -12.43
N LEU A 181 -6.33 13.01 -11.55
CA LEU A 181 -6.06 13.44 -10.17
C LEU A 181 -4.80 14.31 -10.03
N VAL A 182 -3.94 14.37 -11.07
CA VAL A 182 -2.68 15.14 -11.04
C VAL A 182 -2.91 16.63 -10.78
N PRO A 183 -3.88 17.31 -11.42
CA PRO A 183 -4.12 18.73 -11.16
C PRO A 183 -4.50 19.02 -9.70
N VAL A 184 -5.37 18.19 -9.10
CA VAL A 184 -5.80 18.33 -7.70
C VAL A 184 -4.61 18.21 -6.76
N CYS A 185 -3.79 17.16 -6.95
CA CYS A 185 -2.60 16.96 -6.13
C CYS A 185 -1.58 18.10 -6.32
N THR A 186 -1.36 18.54 -7.56
CA THR A 186 -0.43 19.63 -7.88
C THR A 186 -0.85 20.92 -7.19
N GLU A 187 -2.14 21.28 -7.27
CA GLU A 187 -2.68 22.50 -6.68
C GLU A 187 -2.52 22.50 -5.15
N VAL A 188 -2.85 21.38 -4.49
CA VAL A 188 -2.73 21.25 -3.03
C VAL A 188 -1.29 21.43 -2.57
N PHE A 189 -0.33 20.71 -3.17
CA PHE A 189 1.07 20.80 -2.76
C PHE A 189 1.70 22.13 -3.14
N SER A 190 1.36 22.70 -4.30
CA SER A 190 1.87 24.01 -4.72
C SER A 190 1.40 25.14 -3.80
N LYS A 191 0.21 25.04 -3.20
CA LYS A 191 -0.28 26.00 -2.19
C LYS A 191 0.37 25.80 -0.82
N ALA A 192 0.82 24.60 -0.51
CA ALA A 192 1.42 24.27 0.78
C ALA A 192 2.91 24.64 0.86
N PHE A 193 3.62 24.65 -0.27
CA PHE A 193 5.04 25.01 -0.29
C PHE A 193 5.24 26.50 -0.02
N GLU A 194 6.20 26.79 0.86
CA GLU A 194 6.61 28.16 1.17
C GLU A 194 7.28 28.82 -0.06
N GLU A 195 7.23 30.14 -0.12
CA GLU A 195 7.80 30.89 -1.24
C GLU A 195 9.29 30.56 -1.44
N GLY A 196 9.66 30.19 -2.68
CA GLY A 196 11.03 29.79 -3.03
C GLY A 196 11.37 28.33 -2.72
N HIS A 197 10.46 27.57 -2.10
CA HIS A 197 10.64 26.14 -1.84
C HIS A 197 9.90 25.28 -2.87
N VAL A 198 10.51 24.13 -3.22
CA VAL A 198 9.93 23.12 -4.13
C VAL A 198 9.63 21.79 -3.42
N ASN A 199 9.81 21.78 -2.10
CA ASN A 199 9.58 20.67 -1.17
C ASN A 199 9.47 21.26 0.25
N GLN A 200 9.23 20.41 1.25
CA GLN A 200 9.02 20.79 2.65
C GLN A 200 10.10 20.25 3.60
N LYS A 201 11.24 19.78 3.08
CA LYS A 201 12.32 19.19 3.89
C LYS A 201 12.89 20.12 4.98
N HIS A 202 12.68 21.44 4.87
CA HIS A 202 13.05 22.40 5.90
C HIS A 202 12.11 22.38 7.12
N ARG A 203 10.92 21.79 6.99
CA ARG A 203 9.96 21.60 8.10
C ARG A 203 10.38 20.40 8.94
N MET A 204 11.28 20.61 9.90
CA MET A 204 11.91 19.54 10.68
C MET A 204 10.95 18.74 11.60
N ARG A 205 9.71 19.22 11.80
CA ARG A 205 8.70 18.59 12.68
C ARG A 205 9.23 18.26 14.09
N GLU A 206 9.90 19.20 14.74
CA GLU A 206 10.42 19.03 16.12
C GLU A 206 9.31 18.86 17.16
N ASP A 207 8.08 19.28 16.81
CA ASP A 207 6.84 19.07 17.57
C ASP A 207 6.42 17.60 17.70
N VAL A 208 6.87 16.75 16.77
CA VAL A 208 6.50 15.33 16.72
C VAL A 208 7.32 14.54 17.74
N GLN A 209 6.64 13.80 18.61
CA GLN A 209 7.25 12.92 19.61
C GLN A 209 6.53 11.58 19.57
N ILE A 210 7.02 10.66 18.74
CA ILE A 210 6.41 9.33 18.55
C ILE A 210 7.21 8.29 19.35
N SER A 211 6.51 7.52 20.19
CA SER A 211 7.09 6.37 20.88
C SER A 211 6.84 5.07 20.10
N ALA A 212 7.58 4.01 20.45
CA ALA A 212 7.38 2.69 19.86
C ALA A 212 5.97 2.13 20.15
N GLU A 213 5.41 2.43 21.31
CA GLU A 213 4.07 2.01 21.71
C GLU A 213 2.98 2.64 20.84
N MET A 214 3.15 3.89 20.42
CA MET A 214 2.20 4.57 19.52
C MET A 214 2.13 3.89 18.15
N LEU A 215 3.23 3.31 17.67
CA LEU A 215 3.26 2.50 16.44
C LEU A 215 2.59 1.12 16.61
N LEU A 216 2.19 0.76 17.83
CA LEU A 216 1.49 -0.49 18.16
C LEU A 216 0.06 -0.23 18.68
N GLU A 217 -0.44 1.01 18.59
CA GLU A 217 -1.81 1.36 18.95
C GLU A 217 -2.80 0.91 17.86
N PHE A 218 -3.11 -0.39 17.88
CA PHE A 218 -4.00 -1.02 16.89
C PHE A 218 -5.49 -0.74 17.13
N GLN A 219 -5.88 -0.15 18.27
CA GLN A 219 -7.26 0.09 18.62
C GLN A 219 -7.89 1.16 17.73
N ILE A 220 -9.05 0.85 17.14
CA ILE A 220 -9.82 1.76 16.30
C ILE A 220 -11.16 2.02 17.00
N PRO A 221 -11.32 3.12 17.75
CA PRO A 221 -12.53 3.40 18.50
C PRO A 221 -13.77 3.40 17.62
N GLY A 222 -14.80 2.64 18.02
CA GLY A 222 -16.04 2.50 17.26
C GLY A 222 -15.92 1.69 15.97
N GLY A 223 -14.76 1.07 15.72
CA GLY A 223 -14.53 0.21 14.58
C GLY A 223 -15.48 -0.98 14.56
N LYS A 224 -16.02 -1.30 13.38
CA LYS A 224 -16.95 -2.42 13.18
C LYS A 224 -16.47 -3.37 12.10
N ILE A 225 -16.81 -4.65 12.24
CA ILE A 225 -16.72 -5.62 11.15
C ILE A 225 -18.13 -5.77 10.58
N THR A 226 -18.31 -5.42 9.31
CA THR A 226 -19.65 -5.43 8.68
C THR A 226 -19.74 -6.52 7.62
N GLU A 227 -20.96 -6.98 7.33
CA GLU A 227 -21.16 -7.95 6.25
C GLU A 227 -20.78 -7.33 4.90
N SER A 228 -21.04 -6.04 4.72
CA SER A 228 -20.62 -5.28 3.54
C SER A 228 -19.10 -5.28 3.39
N GLY A 229 -18.35 -5.04 4.46
CA GLY A 229 -16.89 -5.11 4.48
C GLY A 229 -16.37 -6.50 4.13
N LEU A 230 -16.98 -7.55 4.69
CA LEU A 230 -16.67 -8.95 4.37
C LEU A 230 -16.91 -9.27 2.89
N ARG A 231 -18.10 -8.94 2.37
CA ARG A 231 -18.46 -9.15 0.96
C ARG A 231 -17.54 -8.39 0.01
N ASN A 232 -17.21 -7.15 0.35
CA ASN A 232 -16.26 -6.35 -0.43
C ASN A 232 -14.87 -7.00 -0.47
N ASN A 233 -14.36 -7.50 0.66
CA ASN A 233 -13.08 -8.20 0.69
C ASN A 233 -13.10 -9.49 -0.16
N VAL A 234 -14.19 -10.26 -0.13
CA VAL A 234 -14.37 -11.44 -0.99
C VAL A 234 -14.37 -11.02 -2.46
N SER A 235 -15.20 -10.04 -2.81
CA SER A 235 -15.39 -9.59 -4.19
C SER A 235 -14.11 -9.03 -4.80
N VAL A 236 -13.43 -8.12 -4.10
CA VAL A 236 -12.18 -7.50 -4.57
C VAL A 236 -11.05 -8.52 -4.63
N GLY A 237 -10.92 -9.39 -3.62
CA GLY A 237 -9.88 -10.43 -3.60
C GLY A 237 -9.96 -11.36 -4.79
N ILE A 238 -11.16 -11.87 -5.11
CA ILE A 238 -11.36 -12.78 -6.25
C ILE A 238 -11.17 -12.06 -7.58
N GLN A 239 -11.77 -10.87 -7.77
CA GLN A 239 -11.64 -10.11 -9.02
C GLN A 239 -10.17 -9.75 -9.32
N TYR A 240 -9.42 -9.32 -8.29
CA TYR A 240 -8.01 -9.00 -8.45
C TYR A 240 -7.18 -10.22 -8.85
N ILE A 241 -7.34 -11.35 -8.14
CA ILE A 241 -6.61 -12.58 -8.46
C ILE A 241 -6.96 -13.06 -9.88
N ALA A 242 -8.22 -12.99 -10.30
CA ALA A 242 -8.63 -13.39 -11.64
C ALA A 242 -7.96 -12.54 -12.74
N ALA A 243 -7.90 -11.22 -12.54
CA ALA A 243 -7.21 -10.32 -13.45
C ALA A 243 -5.69 -10.56 -13.46
N TRP A 244 -5.10 -10.80 -12.28
CA TRP A 244 -3.68 -11.09 -12.12
C TRP A 244 -3.28 -12.37 -12.85
N LEU A 245 -4.06 -13.45 -12.69
CA LEU A 245 -3.88 -14.70 -13.44
C LEU A 245 -4.14 -14.56 -14.94
N GLY A 246 -4.82 -13.49 -15.36
CA GLY A 246 -4.95 -13.07 -16.76
C GLY A 246 -3.82 -12.17 -17.24
N GLY A 247 -2.76 -11.97 -16.44
CA GLY A 247 -1.60 -11.15 -16.77
C GLY A 247 -1.75 -9.65 -16.47
N THR A 248 -2.80 -9.24 -15.75
CA THR A 248 -3.07 -7.83 -15.42
C THR A 248 -2.98 -7.58 -13.92
N GLY A 249 -1.93 -6.88 -13.48
CA GLY A 249 -1.69 -6.57 -12.06
C GLY A 249 -2.22 -5.22 -11.55
N ALA A 250 -2.74 -4.36 -12.45
CA ALA A 250 -3.37 -3.08 -12.12
C ALA A 250 -4.81 -3.11 -12.63
N VAL A 251 -5.78 -3.11 -11.72
CA VAL A 251 -7.15 -3.55 -12.02
C VAL A 251 -8.16 -2.51 -11.54
N ALA A 252 -9.04 -2.07 -12.43
CA ALA A 252 -10.14 -1.18 -12.05
C ALA A 252 -11.27 -1.98 -11.38
N ILE A 253 -11.46 -1.82 -10.07
CA ILE A 253 -12.54 -2.46 -9.29
C ILE A 253 -13.26 -1.38 -8.49
N PHE A 254 -14.58 -1.26 -8.63
CA PHE A 254 -15.41 -0.26 -7.95
C PHE A 254 -14.84 1.18 -8.01
N ASN A 255 -14.41 1.61 -9.21
CA ASN A 255 -13.79 2.92 -9.44
C ASN A 255 -12.47 3.16 -8.69
N LEU A 256 -11.79 2.11 -8.25
CA LEU A 256 -10.45 2.17 -7.67
C LEU A 256 -9.48 1.41 -8.57
N MET A 257 -8.28 1.97 -8.75
CA MET A 257 -7.15 1.27 -9.37
C MET A 257 -6.47 0.41 -8.31
N GLU A 258 -6.81 -0.88 -8.30
CA GLU A 258 -6.33 -1.84 -7.31
C GLU A 258 -5.07 -2.56 -7.79
N ASP A 259 -4.19 -2.83 -6.83
CA ASP A 259 -2.99 -3.65 -6.99
C ASP A 259 -3.02 -4.83 -6.00
N ALA A 260 -1.91 -5.57 -5.92
CA ALA A 260 -1.81 -6.77 -5.11
C ALA A 260 -2.03 -6.50 -3.62
N ALA A 261 -1.64 -5.32 -3.13
CA ALA A 261 -1.77 -4.95 -1.73
C ALA A 261 -3.24 -4.94 -1.30
N THR A 262 -4.15 -4.54 -2.20
CA THR A 262 -5.59 -4.57 -1.94
C THR A 262 -6.11 -5.99 -1.76
N ALA A 263 -5.68 -6.93 -2.60
CA ALA A 263 -6.04 -8.34 -2.45
C ALA A 263 -5.42 -8.96 -1.19
N GLU A 264 -4.17 -8.58 -0.86
CA GLU A 264 -3.48 -9.02 0.35
C GLU A 264 -4.21 -8.59 1.63
N ILE A 265 -4.56 -7.31 1.77
CA ILE A 265 -5.31 -6.86 2.95
C ILE A 265 -6.71 -7.49 3.00
N SER A 266 -7.36 -7.69 1.84
CA SER A 266 -8.70 -8.30 1.78
C SER A 266 -8.69 -9.74 2.28
N ARG A 267 -7.78 -10.60 1.79
CA ARG A 267 -7.68 -11.99 2.25
C ARG A 267 -7.17 -12.08 3.69
N SER A 268 -6.27 -11.18 4.09
CA SER A 268 -5.70 -11.16 5.45
C SER A 268 -6.71 -10.77 6.53
N GLN A 269 -7.59 -9.81 6.25
CA GLN A 269 -8.69 -9.47 7.17
C GLN A 269 -9.66 -10.65 7.35
N ILE A 270 -10.07 -11.29 6.25
CA ILE A 270 -10.96 -12.46 6.32
C ILE A 270 -10.29 -13.59 7.11
N TRP A 271 -9.02 -13.87 6.84
CA TRP A 271 -8.24 -14.86 7.56
C TRP A 271 -8.20 -14.55 9.07
N GLN A 272 -7.94 -13.29 9.44
CA GLN A 272 -7.90 -12.84 10.85
C GLN A 272 -9.26 -13.01 11.51
N TRP A 273 -10.33 -12.54 10.86
CA TRP A 273 -11.69 -12.60 11.39
C TRP A 273 -12.18 -14.04 11.60
N CYS A 274 -11.85 -14.96 10.70
CA CYS A 274 -12.22 -16.37 10.86
C CYS A 274 -11.62 -16.99 12.13
N ARG A 275 -10.39 -16.60 12.48
CA ARG A 275 -9.61 -17.21 13.58
C ARG A 275 -9.74 -16.48 14.92
N HIS A 276 -9.96 -15.17 14.89
CA HIS A 276 -10.00 -14.37 16.11
C HIS A 276 -11.34 -14.53 16.85
N PRO A 277 -11.40 -14.76 18.17
CA PRO A 277 -12.66 -14.95 18.91
C PRO A 277 -13.67 -13.79 18.73
N GLN A 278 -13.16 -12.57 18.56
CA GLN A 278 -13.96 -11.36 18.34
C GLN A 278 -14.26 -11.06 16.86
N GLY A 279 -13.83 -11.90 15.92
CA GLY A 279 -14.16 -11.77 14.50
C GLY A 279 -15.63 -12.08 14.23
N LYS A 280 -16.50 -11.13 14.59
CA LYS A 280 -17.95 -11.20 14.51
C LYS A 280 -18.44 -9.99 13.73
N LEU A 281 -19.42 -10.20 12.88
CA LEU A 281 -20.15 -9.14 12.22
C LEU A 281 -20.89 -8.28 13.25
N GLU A 282 -21.26 -7.05 12.89
CA GLU A 282 -21.98 -6.13 13.77
C GLU A 282 -23.34 -6.68 14.25
N ASP A 283 -23.93 -7.64 13.52
CA ASP A 283 -25.15 -8.35 13.91
C ASP A 283 -24.90 -9.54 14.86
N GLY A 284 -23.64 -9.76 15.26
CA GLY A 284 -23.22 -10.80 16.20
C GLY A 284 -22.83 -12.14 15.58
N ARG A 285 -23.07 -12.36 14.27
CA ARG A 285 -22.65 -13.60 13.59
C ARG A 285 -21.13 -13.74 13.62
N LYS A 286 -20.66 -14.91 14.05
CA LYS A 286 -19.24 -15.26 13.97
C LYS A 286 -18.84 -15.43 12.51
N ILE A 287 -17.74 -14.81 12.12
CA ILE A 287 -17.14 -15.05 10.81
C ILE A 287 -16.40 -16.39 10.88
N THR A 288 -16.80 -17.32 10.03
CA THR A 288 -16.24 -18.67 9.89
C THR A 288 -15.92 -18.94 8.42
N ASN A 289 -15.08 -19.94 8.14
CA ASN A 289 -14.84 -20.39 6.77
C ASN A 289 -16.15 -20.75 6.05
N GLU A 290 -17.11 -21.36 6.75
CA GLU A 290 -18.44 -21.67 6.20
C GLU A 290 -19.22 -20.42 5.79
N LEU A 291 -19.23 -19.37 6.62
CA LEU A 291 -19.87 -18.10 6.25
C LEU A 291 -19.24 -17.49 4.99
N VAL A 292 -17.91 -17.51 4.89
CA VAL A 292 -17.19 -17.00 3.72
C VAL A 292 -17.55 -17.82 2.48
N LEU A 293 -17.56 -19.15 2.57
CA LEU A 293 -17.94 -20.04 1.47
C LEU A 293 -19.38 -19.83 1.01
N ASN A 294 -20.30 -19.49 1.91
CA ASN A 294 -21.69 -19.17 1.56
C ASN A 294 -21.82 -17.81 0.84
N ILE A 295 -20.96 -16.84 1.16
CA ILE A 295 -20.96 -15.52 0.53
C ILE A 295 -20.38 -15.56 -0.89
N ILE A 296 -19.37 -16.42 -1.14
CA ILE A 296 -18.64 -16.46 -2.42
C ILE A 296 -19.57 -16.62 -3.63
N PRO A 297 -20.50 -17.59 -3.69
CA PRO A 297 -21.41 -17.74 -4.83
C PRO A 297 -22.27 -16.50 -5.10
N GLU A 298 -22.71 -15.81 -4.04
CA GLU A 298 -23.52 -14.60 -4.16
C GLU A 298 -22.70 -13.44 -4.75
N GLU A 299 -21.45 -13.27 -4.32
CA GLU A 299 -20.56 -12.25 -4.89
C GLU A 299 -20.12 -12.62 -6.32
N LEU A 300 -19.87 -13.89 -6.62
CA LEU A 300 -19.56 -14.36 -7.98
C LEU A 300 -20.71 -14.10 -8.96
N ALA A 301 -21.97 -14.23 -8.52
CA ALA A 301 -23.13 -13.90 -9.34
C ALA A 301 -23.16 -12.41 -9.71
N LYS A 302 -22.90 -11.51 -8.74
CA LYS A 302 -22.79 -10.07 -8.97
C LYS A 302 -21.61 -9.71 -9.89
N ILE A 303 -20.46 -10.34 -9.68
CA ILE A 303 -19.26 -10.15 -10.53
C ILE A 303 -19.58 -10.57 -11.96
N ARG A 304 -20.24 -11.73 -12.15
CA ARG A 304 -20.67 -12.22 -13.47
C ARG A 304 -21.59 -11.23 -14.17
N GLU A 305 -22.58 -10.71 -13.47
CA GLU A 305 -23.48 -9.68 -14.00
C GLU A 305 -22.71 -8.41 -14.41
N SER A 306 -21.81 -7.93 -13.56
CA SER A 306 -21.00 -6.74 -13.81
C SER A 306 -20.04 -6.88 -14.99
N TYR A 307 -19.44 -8.06 -15.19
CA TYR A 307 -18.49 -8.32 -16.27
C TYR A 307 -19.19 -8.64 -17.59
N GLY A 308 -20.40 -9.20 -17.53
CA GLY A 308 -21.16 -9.61 -18.71
C GLY A 308 -20.34 -10.51 -19.64
N GLY A 309 -20.21 -10.12 -20.91
CA GLY A 309 -19.44 -10.88 -21.90
C GLY A 309 -17.93 -10.96 -21.65
N SER A 310 -17.38 -10.13 -20.77
CA SER A 310 -15.96 -10.16 -20.38
C SER A 310 -15.67 -11.13 -19.22
N TYR A 311 -16.68 -11.83 -18.71
CA TYR A 311 -16.50 -12.79 -17.62
C TYR A 311 -15.76 -14.04 -18.10
N ASN A 312 -14.57 -14.29 -17.55
CA ASN A 312 -13.78 -15.48 -17.83
C ASN A 312 -14.03 -16.55 -16.75
N GLU A 313 -14.83 -17.57 -17.09
CA GLU A 313 -15.18 -18.68 -16.19
C GLU A 313 -13.96 -19.40 -15.62
N GLU A 314 -12.97 -19.70 -16.46
CA GLU A 314 -11.78 -20.47 -16.06
C GLU A 314 -10.93 -19.67 -15.07
N LYS A 315 -10.61 -18.41 -15.41
CA LYS A 315 -9.80 -17.54 -14.54
C LYS A 315 -10.53 -17.20 -13.24
N MET A 316 -11.85 -17.01 -13.29
CA MET A 316 -12.66 -16.79 -12.09
C MET A 316 -12.69 -18.02 -11.19
N LYS A 317 -12.78 -19.22 -11.75
CA LYS A 317 -12.69 -20.46 -10.99
C LYS A 317 -11.31 -20.61 -10.33
N GLN A 318 -10.22 -20.46 -11.10
CA GLN A 318 -8.85 -20.52 -10.58
C GLN A 318 -8.62 -19.52 -9.45
N ALA A 319 -9.08 -18.28 -9.64
CA ALA A 319 -8.98 -17.22 -8.64
C ALA A 319 -9.78 -17.53 -7.38
N THR A 320 -10.99 -18.07 -7.54
CA THR A 320 -11.85 -18.46 -6.40
C THR A 320 -11.20 -19.60 -5.60
N ASP A 321 -10.69 -20.62 -6.28
CA ASP A 321 -10.02 -21.76 -5.63
C ASP A 321 -8.78 -21.29 -4.84
N LEU A 322 -7.95 -20.43 -5.44
CA LEU A 322 -6.78 -19.84 -4.77
C LEU A 322 -7.20 -18.96 -3.58
N PHE A 323 -8.21 -18.09 -3.76
CA PHE A 323 -8.69 -17.22 -2.70
C PHE A 323 -9.22 -18.00 -1.49
N ILE A 324 -10.04 -19.04 -1.72
CA ILE A 324 -10.58 -19.91 -0.66
C ILE A 324 -9.43 -20.54 0.14
N SER A 325 -8.43 -21.06 -0.58
CA SER A 325 -7.25 -21.68 0.03
C SER A 325 -6.48 -20.68 0.91
N LEU A 326 -6.21 -19.47 0.41
CA LEU A 326 -5.50 -18.41 1.15
C LEU A 326 -6.22 -17.93 2.42
N VAL A 327 -7.57 -17.94 2.46
CA VAL A 327 -8.33 -17.50 3.64
C VAL A 327 -8.62 -18.64 4.63
N SER A 328 -8.71 -19.87 4.14
CA SER A 328 -9.19 -21.02 4.93
C SER A 328 -8.07 -21.84 5.57
N GLU A 329 -6.85 -21.82 5.01
CA GLU A 329 -5.72 -22.59 5.53
C GLU A 329 -5.19 -22.08 6.87
N GLU A 330 -4.82 -22.99 7.77
CA GLU A 330 -4.34 -22.63 9.12
C GLU A 330 -3.07 -21.77 9.07
N ALA A 331 -2.13 -22.13 8.19
CA ALA A 331 -0.94 -21.34 7.95
C ALA A 331 -1.30 -20.04 7.21
N PHE A 332 -0.71 -18.93 7.65
CA PHE A 332 -0.81 -17.67 6.93
C PHE A 332 0.26 -17.62 5.85
N GLU A 333 -0.13 -17.70 4.58
CA GLU A 333 0.79 -17.52 3.45
C GLU A 333 1.39 -16.11 3.48
N GLU A 334 2.71 -15.96 3.35
CA GLU A 334 3.37 -14.66 3.48
C GLU A 334 2.97 -13.69 2.37
N PHE A 335 2.73 -14.17 1.15
CA PHE A 335 2.22 -13.39 0.03
C PHE A 335 1.38 -14.27 -0.91
N LEU A 336 0.20 -13.78 -1.33
CA LEU A 336 -0.66 -14.47 -2.31
C LEU A 336 0.06 -14.69 -3.64
N THR A 337 1.00 -13.79 -3.98
CA THR A 337 1.71 -13.82 -5.26
C THR A 337 2.62 -15.03 -5.40
N ILE A 338 3.07 -15.64 -4.31
CA ILE A 338 3.91 -16.86 -4.36
C ILE A 338 3.14 -17.98 -5.06
N ARG A 339 1.93 -18.29 -4.58
CA ARG A 339 1.08 -19.34 -5.15
C ARG A 339 0.39 -18.94 -6.44
N ALA A 340 0.15 -17.65 -6.64
CA ALA A 340 -0.40 -17.16 -7.89
C ALA A 340 0.64 -17.28 -9.03
N TYR A 341 1.91 -17.02 -8.75
CA TYR A 341 2.99 -17.08 -9.75
C TYR A 341 3.18 -18.45 -10.38
N ASP A 342 3.00 -19.52 -9.61
CA ASP A 342 3.02 -20.89 -10.13
C ASP A 342 1.85 -21.21 -11.10
N GLN A 343 0.87 -20.30 -11.21
CA GLN A 343 -0.29 -20.42 -12.09
C GLN A 343 -0.28 -19.41 -13.25
N LEU A 344 0.80 -18.64 -13.41
CA LEU A 344 1.02 -17.85 -14.62
C LEU A 344 1.62 -18.74 -15.72
N ASP A 345 1.19 -18.48 -16.95
CA ASP A 345 1.71 -19.12 -18.16
C ASP A 345 3.08 -18.57 -18.59
#